data_AF-A0ABC8V0U8-F1
#
_entry.id   AF-A0ABC8V0U8-F1
#
_cell.length_a   1.000
_cell.length_b   1.000
_cell.length_c   1.000
_cell.angle_alpha   90.00
_cell.angle_beta   90.00
_cell.angle_gamma   90.00
#
_symmetry.space_group_name_H-M   'P 1'
#
loop_
_entity.id
_entity.type
_entity.pdbx_description
1 polymer ?
#
loop_
_entity_poly.entity_id
_entity_poly.type
_entity_poly.pdbx_seq_one_letter_code
_entity_poly.pdbx_strand_id
1 'polypeptide(L)'
;MANLRRALLNNIPRILNSTNRSSVVPSPIRSETLYRPSFCPFSRVYSSNDKIQSLDIDLSNEESKRRLCNRLLYRSKQRGYLELDLILGKWVEDHIHSMDENGIKALVDVLDLENPDLWKWLTGQEQPPEAINTNPVRNSLSF
;
A
#
# COMPACT_ATOMS: atom_id res chain seq x y z
N MET A 1 11.44 43.88 -11.06
CA MET A 1 11.11 42.48 -11.41
C MET A 1 11.07 41.68 -10.12
N ALA A 2 9.90 41.12 -9.80
CA ALA A 2 9.62 40.34 -8.59
C ALA A 2 10.37 38.97 -8.65
N ASN A 3 10.65 38.22 -7.58
CA ASN A 3 9.80 37.83 -6.46
C ASN A 3 10.62 37.47 -5.20
N LEU A 4 10.04 37.78 -4.04
CA LEU A 4 10.54 37.46 -2.71
C LEU A 4 10.21 36.01 -2.32
N ARG A 5 11.20 35.32 -1.75
CA ARG A 5 11.03 34.09 -0.97
C ARG A 5 10.39 34.42 0.38
N ARG A 6 9.31 33.72 0.76
CA ARG A 6 8.88 33.61 2.17
C ARG A 6 8.34 32.21 2.47
N ALA A 7 8.98 31.58 3.44
CA ALA A 7 8.54 30.38 4.13
C ALA A 7 7.51 30.74 5.23
N LEU A 8 6.72 29.75 5.68
CA LEU A 8 6.60 29.29 7.08
C LEU A 8 5.19 28.77 7.50
N LEU A 9 5.24 27.56 8.08
CA LEU A 9 4.54 27.10 9.28
C LEU A 9 3.09 26.60 9.22
N ASN A 10 2.99 25.29 9.44
CA ASN A 10 1.93 24.56 10.13
C ASN A 10 1.19 25.42 11.17
N ASN A 11 -0.14 25.40 11.15
CA ASN A 11 -0.90 25.56 12.39
C ASN A 11 -2.18 24.72 12.37
N ILE A 12 -2.12 23.62 13.12
CA ILE A 12 -3.21 22.70 13.42
C ILE A 12 -4.17 23.43 14.38
N PRO A 13 -5.48 23.56 14.08
CA PRO A 13 -6.42 24.01 15.11
C PRO A 13 -6.64 22.89 16.14
N ARG A 14 -6.15 23.13 17.36
CA ARG A 14 -6.48 22.37 18.58
C ARG A 14 -7.98 22.48 18.86
N ILE A 15 -8.68 21.35 18.95
CA ILE A 15 -10.04 21.28 19.48
C ILE A 15 -9.95 21.24 21.01
N LEU A 16 -10.32 22.35 21.65
CA LEU A 16 -10.56 22.41 23.10
C LEU A 16 -12.07 22.44 23.32
N ASN A 17 -12.64 21.32 23.77
CA ASN A 17 -13.99 21.30 24.34
C ASN A 17 -13.90 21.86 25.77
N SER A 18 -14.36 23.08 25.98
CA SER A 18 -14.65 23.59 27.32
C SER A 18 -16.11 23.28 27.67
N THR A 19 -16.28 22.41 28.65
CA THR A 19 -17.51 22.33 29.44
C THR A 19 -17.70 23.65 30.17
N ASN A 20 -18.84 24.31 29.96
CA ASN A 20 -19.45 25.12 31.01
C ASN A 20 -20.98 24.98 30.99
N ARG A 21 -21.46 24.61 32.17
CA ARG A 21 -22.82 24.41 32.61
C ARG A 21 -23.51 25.77 32.79
N SER A 22 -24.74 25.94 32.29
CA SER A 22 -25.80 26.68 32.98
C SER A 22 -27.17 26.46 32.34
N SER A 23 -28.15 26.31 33.21
CA SER A 23 -29.58 26.01 33.01
C SER A 23 -30.39 27.14 32.39
N VAL A 24 -31.50 26.82 31.68
CA VAL A 24 -32.89 27.35 31.87
C VAL A 24 -33.84 26.76 30.77
N VAL A 25 -34.83 25.96 31.23
CA VAL A 25 -36.28 25.82 30.90
C VAL A 25 -36.81 26.04 29.44
N PRO A 26 -37.84 25.28 28.98
CA PRO A 26 -38.08 24.98 27.57
C PRO A 26 -39.15 25.85 26.90
N SER A 27 -39.08 25.98 25.58
CA SER A 27 -40.18 26.45 24.73
C SER A 27 -40.34 25.57 23.48
N PRO A 28 -41.59 25.27 23.08
CA PRO A 28 -41.89 24.47 21.89
C PRO A 28 -42.08 25.37 20.66
N ILE A 29 -42.13 24.75 19.48
CA ILE A 29 -42.70 25.24 18.20
C ILE A 29 -41.69 25.60 17.10
N ARG A 30 -41.73 24.74 16.08
CA ARG A 30 -41.46 24.93 14.63
C ARG A 30 -40.07 25.36 14.17
N SER A 31 -39.40 24.44 13.49
CA SER A 31 -38.72 24.76 12.24
C SER A 31 -38.72 23.54 11.30
N GLU A 32 -38.90 23.87 10.03
CA GLU A 32 -39.26 22.99 8.92
C GLU A 32 -38.17 21.95 8.62
N THR A 33 -38.60 20.71 8.37
CA THR A 33 -37.77 19.68 7.78
C THR A 33 -37.51 20.01 6.32
N LEU A 34 -36.47 20.79 6.03
CA LEU A 34 -35.91 20.86 4.69
C LEU A 34 -34.92 19.71 4.50
N TYR A 35 -35.42 18.72 3.75
CA TYR A 35 -34.68 17.69 3.04
C TYR A 35 -33.27 18.15 2.64
N ARG A 36 -32.25 17.55 3.25
CA ARG A 36 -30.90 17.50 2.68
C ARG A 36 -30.84 16.27 1.79
N PRO A 37 -30.80 16.40 0.45
CA PRO A 37 -30.76 15.23 -0.40
C PRO A 37 -29.40 14.54 -0.24
N SER A 38 -29.44 13.25 0.12
CA SER A 38 -28.30 12.36 0.18
C SER A 38 -27.86 11.98 -1.23
N PHE A 39 -27.19 12.89 -1.95
CA PHE A 39 -26.44 12.52 -3.14
C PHE A 39 -24.95 12.51 -2.79
N CYS A 40 -24.53 11.45 -2.10
CA CYS A 40 -23.14 11.02 -2.10
C CYS A 40 -23.02 9.95 -3.20
N PRO A 41 -22.41 10.24 -4.37
CA PRO A 41 -22.31 9.27 -5.46
C PRO A 41 -21.14 8.27 -5.28
N PHE A 42 -20.51 8.21 -4.10
CA PHE A 42 -19.41 7.30 -3.83
C PHE A 42 -19.77 6.32 -2.71
N SER A 43 -20.74 5.46 -2.97
CA SER A 43 -20.80 4.15 -2.31
C SER A 43 -19.66 3.30 -2.87
N ARG A 44 -18.44 3.54 -2.38
CA ARG A 44 -17.31 2.65 -2.64
C ARG A 44 -17.62 1.34 -1.94
N VAL A 45 -18.05 0.35 -2.73
CA VAL A 45 -18.20 -1.03 -2.29
C VAL A 45 -16.83 -1.50 -1.83
N TYR A 46 -16.65 -1.68 -0.53
CA TYR A 46 -15.51 -2.42 0.00
C TYR A 46 -15.78 -3.88 -0.31
N SER A 47 -15.22 -4.35 -1.43
CA SER A 47 -15.19 -5.77 -1.75
C SER A 47 -14.32 -6.46 -0.72
N SER A 48 -14.94 -7.34 0.06
CA SER A 48 -14.29 -8.22 1.02
C SER A 48 -13.27 -9.09 0.31
N ASN A 49 -12.00 -8.88 0.66
CA ASN A 49 -10.91 -9.85 0.78
C ASN A 49 -11.09 -11.24 0.10
N ASP A 50 -11.29 -11.29 -1.21
CA ASP A 50 -10.90 -12.46 -1.98
C ASP A 50 -9.41 -12.33 -2.24
N LYS A 51 -8.67 -13.36 -1.81
CA LYS A 51 -7.26 -13.59 -2.15
C LYS A 51 -7.00 -13.14 -3.57
N ILE A 52 -5.85 -12.53 -3.80
CA ILE A 52 -5.24 -12.29 -5.11
C ILE A 52 -5.17 -13.64 -5.85
N GLN A 53 -6.26 -14.03 -6.50
CA GLN A 53 -6.46 -15.30 -7.20
C GLN A 53 -6.99 -15.01 -8.60
N SER A 54 -6.33 -14.08 -9.28
CA SER A 54 -6.08 -14.11 -10.72
C SER A 54 -5.39 -12.79 -11.08
N LEU A 55 -4.08 -12.71 -10.82
CA LEU A 55 -3.27 -11.85 -11.67
C LEU A 55 -3.32 -12.49 -13.06
N ASP A 56 -4.25 -12.02 -13.89
CA ASP A 56 -4.26 -12.29 -15.32
C ASP A 56 -3.03 -11.57 -15.89
N ILE A 57 -1.88 -12.22 -15.78
CA ILE A 57 -0.61 -11.73 -16.31
C ILE A 57 -0.67 -11.91 -17.81
N ASP A 58 -1.23 -10.93 -18.51
CA ASP A 58 -1.18 -10.86 -19.96
C ASP A 58 0.23 -10.42 -20.39
N LEU A 59 1.09 -11.40 -20.71
CA LEU A 59 2.40 -11.16 -21.32
C LEU A 59 2.33 -10.96 -22.85
N SER A 60 1.16 -11.11 -23.49
CA SER A 60 1.06 -10.98 -24.95
C SER A 60 1.30 -9.54 -25.42
N ASN A 61 1.05 -8.56 -24.55
CA ASN A 61 1.24 -7.15 -24.85
C ASN A 61 2.47 -6.59 -24.11
N GLU A 62 3.46 -6.15 -24.87
CA GLU A 62 4.71 -5.57 -24.35
C GLU A 62 4.46 -4.36 -23.43
N GLU A 63 3.43 -3.56 -23.71
CA GLU A 63 3.08 -2.42 -22.86
C GLU A 63 2.48 -2.85 -21.51
N SER A 64 1.65 -3.91 -21.51
CA SER A 64 1.10 -4.51 -20.28
C SER A 64 2.22 -5.09 -19.43
N LYS A 65 3.15 -5.83 -20.04
CA LYS A 65 4.34 -6.37 -19.38
C LYS A 65 5.17 -5.26 -18.73
N ARG A 66 5.49 -4.19 -19.48
CA ARG A 66 6.24 -3.05 -18.94
C ARG A 66 5.55 -2.39 -17.74
N ARG A 67 4.22 -2.19 -17.79
CA ARG A 67 3.44 -1.62 -16.68
C ARG A 67 3.50 -2.52 -15.43
N LEU A 68 3.41 -3.83 -15.62
CA LEU A 68 3.52 -4.81 -14.54
C LEU A 68 4.92 -4.79 -13.91
N CYS A 69 5.97 -4.85 -14.73
CA CYS A 69 7.37 -4.77 -14.27
C CYS A 69 7.62 -3.51 -13.43
N ASN A 70 7.19 -2.35 -13.91
CA ASN A 70 7.33 -1.09 -13.19
C ASN A 70 6.58 -1.09 -11.86
N ARG A 71 5.38 -1.70 -11.81
CA ARG A 71 4.59 -1.81 -10.58
C ARG A 71 5.29 -2.68 -9.54
N LEU A 72 5.86 -3.81 -9.96
CA LEU A 72 6.57 -4.73 -9.07
C LEU A 72 7.87 -4.12 -8.56
N LEU A 73 8.63 -3.45 -9.44
CA LEU A 73 9.84 -2.73 -9.07
C LEU A 73 9.55 -1.59 -8.09
N TYR A 74 8.44 -0.87 -8.28
CA TYR A 74 8.03 0.15 -7.33
C TYR A 74 7.64 -0.47 -5.98
N ARG A 75 6.86 -1.55 -5.98
CA ARG A 75 6.43 -2.25 -4.77
C ARG A 75 7.60 -2.84 -3.99
N SER A 76 8.66 -3.31 -4.67
CA SER A 76 9.86 -3.85 -4.01
C SER A 76 10.71 -2.78 -3.33
N LYS A 77 10.65 -1.52 -3.78
CA LYS A 77 11.43 -0.38 -3.26
C LYS A 77 10.67 0.47 -2.23
N GLN A 78 9.39 0.20 -1.98
CA GLN A 78 8.48 1.05 -1.19
C GLN A 78 7.90 0.31 0.01
N ARG A 79 8.73 -0.46 0.73
CA ARG A 79 8.30 -1.22 1.90
C ARG A 79 8.58 -0.50 3.22
N GLY A 80 9.43 0.53 3.20
CA GLY A 80 9.80 1.29 4.40
C GLY A 80 10.90 0.62 5.23
N TYR A 81 11.62 -0.33 4.63
CA TYR A 81 12.71 -1.06 5.26
C TYR A 81 13.92 -1.00 4.33
N LEU A 82 14.77 0.02 4.53
CA LEU A 82 15.77 0.45 3.55
C LEU A 82 16.70 -0.69 3.08
N GLU A 83 17.15 -1.55 4.00
CA GLU A 83 18.07 -2.64 3.70
C GLU A 83 17.43 -3.66 2.75
N LEU A 84 16.19 -4.00 3.03
CA LEU A 84 15.37 -4.94 2.25
C LEU A 84 14.96 -4.31 0.92
N ASP A 85 14.60 -3.02 0.92
CA ASP A 85 14.29 -2.24 -0.29
C ASP A 85 15.49 -2.19 -1.25
N LEU A 86 16.72 -2.08 -0.74
CA LEU A 86 17.94 -2.11 -1.54
C LEU A 86 18.22 -3.50 -2.12
N ILE A 87 18.11 -4.55 -1.29
CA ILE A 87 18.36 -5.93 -1.70
C ILE A 87 17.31 -6.39 -2.72
N LEU A 88 16.02 -6.30 -2.37
CA LEU A 88 14.92 -6.68 -3.27
C LEU A 88 14.86 -5.76 -4.49
N GLY A 89 15.06 -4.46 -4.31
CA GLY A 89 15.03 -3.50 -5.39
C GLY A 89 16.05 -3.84 -6.48
N LYS A 90 17.28 -4.14 -6.08
CA LYS A 90 18.36 -4.54 -7.01
C LYS A 90 18.07 -5.90 -7.65
N TRP A 91 17.70 -6.90 -6.83
CA TRP A 91 17.43 -8.24 -7.34
C TRP A 91 16.30 -8.23 -8.38
N VAL A 92 15.21 -7.50 -8.12
CA VAL A 92 14.08 -7.37 -9.04
C VAL A 92 14.52 -6.68 -10.31
N GLU A 93 15.29 -5.60 -10.25
CA GLU A 93 15.80 -4.88 -11.42
C GLU A 93 16.62 -5.79 -12.36
N ASP A 94 17.45 -6.66 -11.79
CA ASP A 94 18.29 -7.60 -12.55
C ASP A 94 17.49 -8.76 -13.17
N HIS A 95 16.41 -9.23 -12.52
CA HIS A 95 15.69 -10.44 -12.92
C HIS A 95 14.34 -10.18 -13.64
N ILE A 96 13.71 -9.02 -13.45
CA ILE A 96 12.36 -8.69 -13.97
C ILE A 96 12.25 -8.81 -15.50
N HIS A 97 13.34 -8.56 -16.22
CA HIS A 97 13.37 -8.60 -17.68
C HIS A 97 13.41 -10.03 -18.25
N SER A 98 13.95 -10.97 -17.49
CA SER A 98 14.21 -12.35 -17.92
C SER A 98 13.25 -13.37 -17.30
N MET A 99 12.32 -12.93 -16.43
CA MET A 99 11.37 -13.82 -15.76
C MET A 99 10.14 -14.15 -16.62
N ASP A 100 9.72 -15.42 -16.55
CA ASP A 100 8.47 -15.92 -17.10
C ASP A 100 7.28 -15.63 -16.16
N GLU A 101 6.04 -15.90 -16.62
CA GLU A 101 4.81 -15.72 -15.84
C GLU A 101 4.86 -16.36 -14.44
N ASN A 102 5.41 -17.57 -14.38
CA ASN A 102 5.54 -18.30 -13.12
C ASN A 102 6.53 -17.61 -12.17
N GLY A 103 7.62 -17.04 -12.69
CA GLY A 103 8.57 -16.26 -11.91
C GLY A 103 7.95 -14.96 -11.40
N ILE A 104 7.12 -14.31 -12.22
CA ILE A 104 6.39 -13.10 -11.82
C ILE A 104 5.37 -13.42 -10.72
N LYS A 105 4.62 -14.52 -10.82
CA LYS A 105 3.70 -14.97 -9.76
C LYS A 105 4.46 -15.24 -8.46
N ALA A 106 5.55 -15.98 -8.57
CA ALA A 106 6.42 -16.29 -7.43
C ALA A 106 6.99 -15.01 -6.77
N LEU A 107 7.37 -14.01 -7.58
CA LEU A 107 7.81 -12.70 -7.05
C LEU A 107 6.69 -11.97 -6.34
N VAL A 108 5.46 -11.96 -6.89
CA VAL A 108 4.31 -11.34 -6.23
C VAL A 108 4.05 -12.01 -4.88
N ASP A 109 4.07 -13.33 -4.83
CA ASP A 109 3.86 -14.07 -3.59
C ASP A 109 4.89 -13.66 -2.52
N VAL A 110 6.16 -13.51 -2.91
CA VAL A 110 7.22 -12.99 -2.01
C VAL A 110 6.97 -11.53 -1.62
N LEU A 111 6.52 -10.71 -2.57
CA LEU A 111 6.19 -9.30 -2.36
C LEU A 111 4.89 -9.06 -1.58
N ASP A 112 4.14 -10.10 -1.22
CA ASP A 112 2.97 -9.99 -0.35
C ASP A 112 3.26 -10.47 1.09
N LEU A 113 4.46 -11.01 1.35
CA LEU A 113 4.92 -11.40 2.68
C LEU A 113 5.28 -10.17 3.54
N GLU A 114 5.10 -10.34 4.85
CA GLU A 114 5.44 -9.34 5.86
C GLU A 114 6.95 -9.03 5.86
N ASN A 115 7.30 -7.74 5.93
CA ASN A 115 8.70 -7.27 5.97
C ASN A 115 9.56 -7.92 7.08
N PRO A 116 9.12 -7.96 8.36
CA PRO A 116 9.98 -8.49 9.44
C PRO A 116 10.32 -9.97 9.23
N ASP A 117 9.36 -10.77 8.79
CA ASP A 117 9.57 -12.19 8.54
C ASP A 117 10.49 -12.40 7.34
N LEU A 118 10.28 -11.65 6.26
CA LEU A 118 11.14 -11.69 5.09
C LEU A 118 12.60 -11.32 5.42
N TRP A 119 12.80 -10.31 6.28
CA TRP A 119 14.13 -9.93 6.76
C TRP A 119 14.78 -11.01 7.63
N LYS A 120 14.03 -11.62 8.54
CA LYS A 120 14.54 -12.73 9.38
C LYS A 120 14.97 -13.93 8.55
N TRP A 121 14.21 -14.28 7.50
CA TRP A 121 14.56 -15.38 6.60
C TRP A 121 15.78 -15.05 5.74
N LEU A 122 15.89 -13.81 5.24
CA LEU A 122 17.06 -13.33 4.49
C LEU A 122 18.34 -13.35 5.33
N THR A 123 18.23 -12.97 6.60
CA THR A 123 19.38 -12.92 7.53
C THR A 123 19.66 -14.27 8.21
N GLY A 124 18.86 -15.31 7.93
CA GLY A 124 19.02 -16.63 8.51
C GLY A 124 18.66 -16.73 10.00
N GLN A 125 17.95 -15.73 10.55
CA GLN A 125 17.52 -15.71 11.94
C GLN A 125 16.40 -16.73 12.23
N GLU A 126 15.52 -16.98 11.26
CA GLU A 126 14.44 -17.95 11.34
C GLU A 126 14.39 -18.82 10.07
N GLN A 127 13.90 -20.06 10.19
CA GLN A 127 13.65 -20.90 9.02
C GLN A 127 12.32 -20.54 8.37
N PRO A 128 12.29 -20.29 7.06
CA PRO A 128 11.05 -20.01 6.35
C PRO A 128 10.17 -21.27 6.26
N PRO A 129 8.83 -21.11 6.29
CA PRO A 129 7.90 -22.19 6.02
C PRO A 129 8.17 -22.87 4.67
N GLU A 130 7.94 -24.18 4.58
CA GLU A 130 8.23 -24.99 3.37
C GLU A 130 7.55 -24.44 2.10
N ALA A 131 6.34 -23.88 2.24
CA ALA A 131 5.60 -23.25 1.15
C ALA A 131 6.37 -22.10 0.48
N ILE A 132 7.16 -21.35 1.26
CA ILE A 132 7.95 -20.21 0.79
C ILE A 132 9.37 -20.67 0.42
N ASN A 133 9.87 -21.73 1.05
CA ASN A 133 11.16 -22.36 0.71
C ASN A 133 11.18 -22.90 -0.73
N THR A 134 10.04 -23.37 -1.23
CA THR A 134 9.91 -23.87 -2.60
C THR A 134 9.96 -22.75 -3.65
N ASN A 135 9.78 -21.49 -3.26
CA ASN A 135 9.69 -20.37 -4.20
C ASN A 135 11.07 -20.04 -4.80
N PRO A 136 11.21 -20.03 -6.16
CA PRO A 136 12.49 -19.81 -6.82
C PRO A 136 13.10 -18.43 -6.51
N VAL A 137 12.25 -17.41 -6.36
CA VAL A 137 12.68 -16.03 -6.06
C VAL A 137 13.33 -15.96 -4.69
N ARG A 138 12.75 -16.63 -3.69
CA ARG A 138 13.32 -16.66 -2.34
C ARG A 138 14.70 -17.33 -2.32
N ASN A 139 14.87 -18.42 -3.05
CA ASN A 139 16.14 -19.14 -3.09
C ASN A 139 17.24 -18.33 -3.78
N SER A 140 16.90 -17.55 -4.81
CA SER A 140 17.86 -16.64 -5.46
C SER A 140 18.19 -15.38 -4.66
N LEU A 141 17.42 -15.08 -3.61
CA LEU A 141 17.64 -13.95 -2.70
C LEU A 141 18.51 -14.31 -1.49
N SER A 142 18.72 -15.60 -1.23
CA SER A 142 19.64 -16.06 -0.20
C SER A 142 21.08 -15.81 -0.66
N PHE A 143 21.82 -15.00 0.10
CA PHE A 143 23.26 -14.78 -0.10
C PHE A 143 24.11 -15.87 0.55
#